data_AF-A0A357YZE7-F1
#
_entry.id   AF-A0A357YZE7-F1
#
_cell.length_a   1.000
_cell.length_b   1.000
_cell.length_c   1.000
_cell.angle_alpha   90.00
_cell.angle_beta   90.00
_cell.angle_gamma   90.00
#
_symmetry.space_group_name_H-M   'P 1'
#
loop_
_entity.id
_entity.type
_entity.pdbx_description
1 polymer ?
#
loop_
_entity_poly.entity_id
_entity_poly.type
_entity_poly.pdbx_seq_one_letter_code
_entity_poly.pdbx_strand_id
1 'polypeptide(L)'
;ASYGNAVEIQVMATRFIQNVSRDLHIDLTSDFTFYTSLEKHLRATLLNRFDSLPQNSALELIRKNYPDVMRITKQELPILENYVHHRISENELSYLAMHICAAIERKRGNRKHARVAVVCSGGVGTSELLVERLKQRFDFQIVAVTAAH
;
A
#
# COMPACT_ATOMS: atom_id res chain seq x y z
N ALA A 1 23.60 -12.32 -21.22
CA ALA A 1 22.66 -11.20 -21.37
C ALA A 1 21.59 -11.10 -20.27
N SER A 2 21.27 -12.16 -19.51
CA SER A 2 20.16 -12.15 -18.53
C SER A 2 20.45 -11.40 -17.20
N TYR A 3 21.70 -11.40 -16.72
CA TYR A 3 22.06 -10.83 -15.41
C TYR A 3 22.09 -9.29 -15.36
N GLY A 4 22.37 -8.61 -16.49
CA GLY A 4 22.46 -7.14 -16.54
C GLY A 4 21.13 -6.47 -16.19
N ASN A 5 20.03 -6.96 -16.77
CA ASN A 5 18.71 -6.39 -16.52
C ASN A 5 18.24 -6.57 -15.06
N ALA A 6 18.63 -7.65 -14.38
CA ALA A 6 18.16 -7.89 -13.02
C ALA A 6 18.68 -6.85 -12.01
N VAL A 7 19.98 -6.51 -12.12
CA VAL A 7 20.61 -5.50 -11.25
C VAL A 7 20.05 -4.11 -11.55
N GLU A 8 19.88 -3.77 -12.83
CA GLU A 8 19.31 -2.47 -13.23
C GLU A 8 17.87 -2.29 -12.75
N ILE A 9 17.02 -3.32 -12.88
CA ILE A 9 15.64 -3.27 -12.36
C ILE A 9 15.63 -3.04 -10.86
N GLN A 10 16.50 -3.74 -10.11
CA GLN A 10 16.61 -3.55 -8.67
C GLN A 10 17.03 -2.11 -8.32
N VAL A 11 18.02 -1.56 -9.02
CA VAL A 11 18.47 -0.17 -8.83
C VAL A 11 17.34 0.82 -9.11
N MET A 12 16.62 0.64 -10.22
CA MET A 12 15.53 1.52 -10.62
C MET A 12 14.33 1.43 -9.69
N ALA A 13 13.94 0.22 -9.28
CA ALA A 13 12.86 0.02 -8.31
C ALA A 13 13.22 0.67 -6.96
N THR A 14 14.44 0.46 -6.47
CA THR A 14 14.90 1.06 -5.21
C THR A 14 14.91 2.58 -5.28
N ARG A 15 15.43 3.16 -6.37
CA ARG A 15 15.46 4.61 -6.57
C ARG A 15 14.05 5.21 -6.62
N PHE A 16 13.12 4.57 -7.32
CA PHE A 16 11.72 5.01 -7.37
C PHE A 16 11.06 5.00 -6.00
N ILE A 17 11.22 3.90 -5.25
CA ILE A 17 10.66 3.78 -3.90
C ILE A 17 11.26 4.83 -2.97
N GLN A 18 12.56 5.10 -3.05
CA GLN A 18 13.23 6.13 -2.26
C GLN A 18 12.69 7.54 -2.56
N ASN A 19 12.53 7.89 -3.84
CA ASN A 19 12.01 9.19 -4.24
C ASN A 19 10.56 9.38 -3.78
N VAL A 20 9.69 8.41 -4.06
CA VAL A 20 8.29 8.44 -3.61
C VAL A 20 8.19 8.49 -2.08
N SER A 21 9.05 7.76 -1.35
CA SER A 21 9.09 7.81 0.12
C SER A 21 9.47 9.20 0.64
N ARG A 22 10.46 9.83 0.01
CA ARG A 22 10.92 11.19 0.32
C ARG A 22 9.79 12.20 0.10
N ASP A 23 9.13 12.14 -1.04
CA ASP A 23 8.15 13.15 -1.46
C ASP A 23 6.79 12.98 -0.77
N LEU A 24 6.48 11.77 -0.27
CA LEU A 24 5.34 11.50 0.60
C LEU A 24 5.64 11.73 2.09
N HIS A 25 6.90 11.87 2.47
CA HIS A 25 7.35 11.83 3.87
C HIS A 25 6.91 10.57 4.63
N ILE A 26 6.88 9.43 3.94
CA ILE A 26 6.53 8.12 4.51
C ILE A 26 7.60 7.13 4.05
N ASP A 27 8.29 6.49 5.00
CA ASP A 27 9.27 5.46 4.67
C ASP A 27 8.59 4.18 4.16
N LEU A 28 8.61 3.98 2.84
CA LEU A 28 8.12 2.79 2.15
C LEU A 28 9.25 1.84 1.73
N THR A 29 10.51 2.16 2.07
CA THR A 29 11.69 1.41 1.62
C THR A 29 11.78 0.00 2.19
N SER A 30 11.11 -0.23 3.33
CA SER A 30 11.02 -1.54 3.98
C SER A 30 9.85 -2.40 3.49
N ASP A 31 9.00 -1.91 2.57
CA ASP A 31 7.83 -2.65 2.09
C ASP A 31 8.23 -3.60 0.94
N PHE A 32 8.55 -4.85 1.30
CA PHE A 32 8.98 -5.86 0.33
C PHE A 32 7.88 -6.20 -0.70
N THR A 33 6.60 -6.11 -0.32
CA THR A 33 5.48 -6.32 -1.23
C THR A 33 5.41 -5.25 -2.31
N PHE A 34 5.68 -3.99 -1.96
CA PHE A 34 5.76 -2.89 -2.91
C PHE A 34 6.94 -3.05 -3.84
N TYR A 35 8.13 -3.35 -3.28
CA TYR A 35 9.33 -3.62 -4.07
C TYR A 35 9.10 -4.73 -5.10
N THR A 36 8.61 -5.90 -4.67
CA THR A 36 8.38 -7.04 -5.57
C THR A 36 7.31 -6.77 -6.63
N SER A 37 6.26 -6.03 -6.28
CA SER A 37 5.22 -5.64 -7.24
C SER A 37 5.77 -4.69 -8.32
N LEU A 38 6.59 -3.71 -7.92
CA LEU A 38 7.25 -2.80 -8.85
C LEU A 38 8.26 -3.53 -9.73
N GLU A 39 9.10 -4.39 -9.15
CA GLU A 39 10.06 -5.20 -9.89
C GLU A 39 9.37 -6.04 -10.97
N LYS A 40 8.26 -6.71 -10.62
CA LYS A 40 7.46 -7.50 -11.55
C LYS A 40 6.88 -6.65 -12.68
N HIS A 41 6.38 -5.45 -12.35
CA HIS A 41 5.87 -4.51 -13.34
C HIS A 41 6.97 -4.06 -14.31
N LEU A 42 8.13 -3.61 -13.82
CA LEU A 42 9.26 -3.18 -14.66
C LEU A 42 9.75 -4.32 -15.57
N ARG A 43 9.86 -5.55 -15.05
CA ARG A 43 10.18 -6.74 -15.86
C ARG A 43 9.16 -6.96 -16.98
N ALA A 44 7.87 -6.81 -16.69
CA ALA A 44 6.81 -7.02 -17.68
C ALA A 44 6.79 -5.91 -18.75
N THR A 45 6.97 -4.65 -18.35
CA THR A 45 7.02 -3.50 -19.25
C THR A 45 8.22 -3.57 -20.19
N LEU A 46 9.42 -3.94 -19.69
CA LEU A 46 10.60 -4.16 -20.54
C LEU A 46 10.44 -5.27 -21.58
N LEU A 47 9.54 -6.23 -21.32
CA LEU A 47 9.23 -7.32 -22.25
C LEU A 47 8.03 -6.99 -23.16
N ASN A 48 7.52 -5.75 -23.14
CA ASN A 48 6.29 -5.32 -23.82
C ASN A 48 5.09 -6.25 -23.51
N ARG A 49 5.03 -6.76 -22.27
CA ARG A 49 3.95 -7.65 -21.81
C ARG A 49 2.89 -6.91 -21.00
N PHE A 50 2.96 -5.58 -20.97
CA PHE A 50 2.12 -4.72 -20.14
C PHE A 50 1.29 -3.71 -20.93
N ASP A 51 1.33 -3.79 -22.26
CA ASP A 51 0.80 -2.81 -23.25
C ASP A 51 -0.70 -2.52 -23.16
N SER A 52 -1.44 -3.20 -22.28
CA SER A 52 -2.85 -2.91 -22.05
C SER A 52 -3.30 -3.31 -20.65
N LEU A 53 -2.99 -2.49 -19.64
CA LEU A 53 -3.76 -2.54 -18.39
C LEU A 53 -5.18 -2.07 -18.69
N PRO A 54 -6.21 -2.93 -18.64
CA PRO A 54 -7.57 -2.50 -18.85
C PRO A 54 -7.97 -1.55 -17.71
N GLN A 55 -8.72 -0.52 -18.05
CA GLN A 55 -9.35 0.33 -17.04
C GLN A 55 -10.26 -0.55 -16.17
N ASN A 56 -10.17 -0.37 -14.86
CA ASN A 56 -11.06 -1.04 -13.92
C ASN A 56 -11.48 -0.07 -12.82
N SER A 57 -12.53 -0.44 -12.08
CA SER A 57 -13.11 0.40 -11.02
C SER A 57 -12.11 0.74 -9.92
N ALA A 58 -11.10 -0.11 -9.66
CA ALA A 58 -10.08 0.17 -8.65
C ALA A 58 -9.14 1.30 -9.08
N LEU A 59 -8.70 1.32 -10.35
CA LEU A 59 -7.84 2.40 -10.85
C LEU A 59 -8.55 3.75 -10.83
N GLU A 60 -9.85 3.78 -11.16
CA GLU A 60 -10.68 4.98 -11.06
C GLU A 60 -10.81 5.48 -9.62
N LEU A 61 -10.99 4.56 -8.65
CA LEU A 61 -11.01 4.91 -7.24
C LEU A 61 -9.68 5.52 -6.79
N ILE A 62 -8.55 5.00 -7.26
CA ILE A 62 -7.24 5.56 -6.93
C ILE A 62 -7.09 6.99 -7.45
N ARG A 63 -7.45 7.22 -8.72
CA ARG A 63 -7.42 8.57 -9.33
C ARG A 63 -8.26 9.58 -8.55
N LYS A 64 -9.46 9.18 -8.17
CA LYS A 64 -10.43 10.06 -7.50
C LYS A 64 -10.08 10.32 -6.03
N ASN A 65 -9.65 9.28 -5.31
CA ASN A 65 -9.55 9.33 -3.85
C ASN A 65 -8.13 9.63 -3.34
N TYR A 66 -7.11 9.48 -4.17
CA TYR A 66 -5.71 9.66 -3.78
C TYR A 66 -4.96 10.62 -4.73
N PRO A 67 -5.44 11.85 -4.94
CA PRO A 67 -4.86 12.79 -5.90
C PRO A 67 -3.40 13.18 -5.56
N ASP A 68 -3.04 13.22 -4.27
CA ASP A 68 -1.66 13.49 -3.86
C ASP A 68 -0.70 12.36 -4.23
N VAL A 69 -1.12 11.10 -4.02
CA VAL A 69 -0.32 9.93 -4.41
C VAL A 69 -0.18 9.89 -5.92
N MET A 70 -1.25 10.16 -6.67
CA MET A 70 -1.21 10.27 -8.13
C MET A 70 -0.22 11.33 -8.60
N ARG A 71 -0.26 12.53 -8.00
CA ARG A 71 0.64 13.63 -8.33
C ARG A 71 2.10 13.25 -8.09
N ILE A 72 2.43 12.69 -6.93
CA ILE A 72 3.81 12.29 -6.60
C ILE A 72 4.28 11.15 -7.50
N THR A 73 3.43 10.15 -7.74
CA THR A 73 3.74 9.05 -8.66
C THR A 73 4.05 9.59 -10.06
N LYS A 74 3.28 10.59 -10.54
CA LYS A 74 3.49 11.24 -11.84
C LYS A 74 4.77 12.07 -11.89
N GLN A 75 5.14 12.73 -10.79
CA GLN A 75 6.40 13.49 -10.68
C GLN A 75 7.62 12.57 -10.79
N GLU A 76 7.53 11.37 -10.23
CA GLU A 76 8.63 10.39 -10.23
C GLU A 76 8.62 9.42 -11.41
N LEU A 77 7.59 9.48 -12.27
CA LEU A 77 7.46 8.64 -13.46
C LEU A 77 8.64 8.74 -14.45
N PRO A 78 9.24 9.92 -14.71
CA PRO A 78 10.30 10.06 -15.72
C PRO A 78 11.50 9.15 -15.52
N ILE A 79 11.85 8.79 -14.28
CA ILE A 79 12.98 7.87 -14.04
C ILE A 79 12.66 6.47 -14.57
N LEU A 80 11.40 6.03 -14.45
CA LEU A 80 10.95 4.74 -14.96
C LEU A 80 10.83 4.79 -16.48
N GLU A 81 10.19 5.82 -17.04
CA GLU A 81 10.04 6.00 -18.48
C GLU A 81 11.39 6.04 -19.22
N ASN A 82 12.37 6.73 -18.65
CA ASN A 82 13.72 6.80 -19.20
C ASN A 82 14.42 5.43 -19.19
N TYR A 83 14.11 4.59 -18.20
CA TYR A 83 14.69 3.25 -18.07
C TYR A 83 14.02 2.24 -19.01
N VAL A 84 12.69 2.25 -19.10
CA VAL A 84 11.95 1.31 -19.94
C VAL A 84 11.87 1.77 -21.41
N HIS A 85 12.34 2.98 -21.72
CA HIS A 85 12.25 3.61 -23.04
C HIS A 85 10.81 3.63 -23.61
N HIS A 86 9.84 3.73 -22.72
CA HIS A 86 8.41 3.66 -23.02
C HIS A 86 7.65 4.67 -22.16
N ARG A 87 6.57 5.22 -22.71
CA ARG A 87 5.68 6.13 -21.97
C ARG A 87 4.75 5.31 -21.09
N ILE A 88 4.72 5.63 -19.81
CA ILE A 88 3.82 4.95 -18.89
C ILE A 88 2.41 5.53 -19.07
N SER A 89 1.44 4.66 -19.36
CA SER A 89 0.05 5.06 -19.56
C SER A 89 -0.60 5.60 -18.27
N GLU A 90 -1.69 6.36 -18.39
CA GLU A 90 -2.45 6.81 -17.21
C GLU A 90 -3.01 5.63 -16.37
N ASN A 91 -3.26 4.48 -16.99
CA ASN A 91 -3.66 3.26 -16.29
C ASN A 91 -2.50 2.67 -15.47
N GLU A 92 -1.29 2.62 -16.03
CA GLU A 92 -0.09 2.19 -15.31
C GLU A 92 0.30 3.17 -14.20
N LEU A 93 0.18 4.48 -14.43
CA LEU A 93 0.34 5.49 -13.39
C LEU A 93 -0.59 5.20 -12.19
N SER A 94 -1.86 4.89 -12.48
CA SER A 94 -2.85 4.57 -11.44
C SER A 94 -2.54 3.24 -10.75
N TYR A 95 -1.99 2.27 -11.48
CA TYR A 95 -1.54 0.99 -10.95
C TYR A 95 -0.35 1.14 -10.01
N LEU A 96 0.64 1.97 -10.37
CA LEU A 96 1.77 2.30 -9.50
C LEU A 96 1.29 3.02 -8.23
N ALA A 97 0.41 4.02 -8.40
CA ALA A 97 -0.20 4.73 -7.29
C ALA A 97 -0.99 3.79 -6.36
N MET A 98 -1.71 2.80 -6.91
CA MET A 98 -2.41 1.79 -6.12
C MET A 98 -1.46 1.00 -5.21
N HIS A 99 -0.31 0.58 -5.72
CA HIS A 99 0.70 -0.15 -4.94
C HIS A 99 1.34 0.73 -3.86
N ILE A 100 1.55 2.02 -4.14
CA ILE A 100 2.00 3.01 -3.16
C ILE A 100 0.95 3.17 -2.05
N CYS A 101 -0.33 3.34 -2.39
CA CYS A 101 -1.42 3.41 -1.41
C CYS A 101 -1.46 2.15 -0.55
N ALA A 102 -1.34 0.96 -1.14
CA ALA A 102 -1.32 -0.29 -0.39
C ALA A 102 -0.11 -0.38 0.57
N ALA A 103 1.06 0.14 0.17
CA ALA A 103 2.25 0.20 1.02
C ALA A 103 2.07 1.20 2.19
N ILE A 104 1.47 2.35 1.93
CA ILE A 104 1.10 3.33 2.96
C ILE A 104 0.15 2.68 3.98
N GLU A 105 -0.88 1.99 3.52
CA GLU A 105 -1.84 1.32 4.41
C GLU A 105 -1.18 0.20 5.23
N ARG A 106 -0.26 -0.58 4.66
CA ARG A 106 0.53 -1.56 5.44
C ARG A 106 1.44 -0.90 6.47
N LYS A 107 2.10 0.21 6.12
CA LYS A 107 2.93 0.99 7.06
C LYS A 107 2.09 1.56 8.21
N ARG A 108 0.86 2.01 7.91
CA ARG A 108 -0.13 2.49 8.90
C ARG A 108 -0.71 1.36 9.73
N GLY A 109 -0.91 0.18 9.15
CA GLY A 109 -1.43 -1.04 9.79
C GLY A 109 -0.57 -1.54 10.95
N ASN A 110 0.66 -1.06 11.09
CA ASN A 110 1.50 -1.28 12.27
C ASN A 110 1.22 -0.30 13.44
N ARG A 111 0.23 0.60 13.31
CA ARG A 111 -0.10 1.60 14.33
C ARG A 111 -1.60 1.79 14.47
N LYS A 112 -2.20 0.89 15.26
CA LYS A 112 -3.17 1.11 16.35
C LYS A 112 -4.16 -0.05 16.35
N HIS A 113 -3.90 -1.06 17.19
CA HIS A 113 -5.02 -1.80 17.76
C HIS A 113 -5.95 -0.75 18.36
N ALA A 114 -7.18 -0.63 17.87
CA ALA A 114 -8.13 0.33 18.43
C ALA A 114 -8.20 0.09 19.94
N ARG A 115 -8.02 1.13 20.75
CA ARG A 115 -8.12 0.97 22.21
C ARG A 115 -9.59 1.05 22.58
N VAL A 116 -10.19 -0.08 22.91
CA VAL A 116 -11.62 -0.22 23.14
C VAL A 116 -11.88 -0.37 24.63
N ALA A 117 -12.81 0.43 25.17
CA ALA A 117 -13.38 0.22 26.50
C ALA A 117 -14.77 -0.39 26.32
N VAL A 118 -15.02 -1.53 26.97
CA VAL A 118 -16.32 -2.21 26.92
C VAL A 118 -17.13 -1.81 28.15
N VAL A 119 -18.27 -1.17 27.92
CA VAL A 119 -19.20 -0.74 28.97
C VAL A 119 -20.45 -1.61 28.87
N CYS A 120 -20.74 -2.43 29.88
CA CYS A 120 -21.86 -3.36 29.85
C CYS A 120 -22.70 -3.30 31.14
N SER A 121 -24.02 -3.34 31.02
CA SER A 121 -24.96 -3.39 32.15
C SER A 121 -25.28 -4.81 32.64
N GLY A 122 -24.76 -5.85 31.95
CA GLY A 122 -25.13 -7.25 32.19
C GLY A 122 -24.37 -7.98 33.32
N GLY A 123 -23.53 -7.27 34.08
CA GLY A 123 -22.67 -7.86 35.12
C GLY A 123 -21.38 -8.49 34.56
N VAL A 124 -20.49 -8.92 35.46
CA VAL A 124 -19.11 -9.34 35.13
C VAL A 124 -19.07 -10.53 34.16
N GLY A 125 -19.87 -11.57 34.41
CA GLY A 125 -19.83 -12.81 33.61
C GLY A 125 -20.34 -12.67 32.17
N THR A 126 -21.33 -11.82 31.90
CA THR A 126 -21.80 -11.58 30.52
C THR A 126 -20.86 -10.65 29.76
N SER A 127 -20.18 -9.74 30.47
CA SER A 127 -19.17 -8.83 29.92
C SER A 127 -17.94 -9.59 29.41
N GLU A 128 -17.50 -10.61 30.14
CA GLU A 128 -16.39 -11.48 29.71
C GLU A 128 -16.72 -12.25 28.43
N LEU A 129 -17.93 -12.81 28.32
CA LEU A 129 -18.35 -13.51 27.10
C LEU A 129 -18.41 -12.58 25.89
N LEU A 130 -18.88 -11.34 26.07
CA LEU A 130 -18.88 -10.30 25.04
C LEU A 130 -17.45 -9.94 24.62
N VAL A 131 -16.56 -9.75 25.59
CA VAL A 131 -15.14 -9.45 25.37
C VAL A 131 -14.46 -10.55 24.54
N GLU A 132 -14.68 -11.82 24.87
CA GLU A 132 -14.09 -12.93 24.11
C GLU A 132 -14.63 -13.02 22.68
N ARG A 133 -15.93 -12.79 22.46
CA ARG A 133 -16.51 -12.72 21.11
C ARG A 133 -15.95 -11.57 20.29
N LEU A 134 -15.70 -10.44 20.94
CA LEU A 134 -15.14 -9.24 20.34
C LEU A 134 -13.68 -9.45 19.91
N LYS A 135 -12.84 -10.04 20.75
CA LYS A 135 -11.44 -10.40 20.43
C LYS A 135 -11.33 -11.39 19.27
N GLN A 136 -12.27 -12.33 19.14
CA GLN A 136 -12.26 -13.30 18.05
C GLN A 136 -12.61 -12.70 16.69
N ARG A 137 -13.33 -11.57 16.67
CA ARG A 137 -13.89 -11.00 15.43
C ARG A 137 -13.15 -9.75 14.94
N PHE A 138 -12.37 -9.10 15.80
CA PHE A 138 -11.73 -7.82 15.50
C PHE A 138 -10.32 -7.75 16.07
N ASP A 139 -9.44 -7.06 15.35
CA ASP A 139 -8.05 -6.83 15.75
C ASP A 139 -7.93 -5.49 16.52
N PHE A 140 -8.24 -5.53 17.81
CA PHE A 140 -8.18 -4.36 18.68
C PHE A 140 -7.73 -4.71 20.11
N GLN A 141 -7.33 -3.68 20.87
CA GLN A 141 -6.84 -3.83 22.24
C GLN A 141 -7.93 -3.37 23.19
N ILE A 142 -8.51 -4.31 23.94
CA ILE A 142 -9.43 -3.96 25.02
C ILE A 142 -8.61 -3.42 26.19
N VAL A 143 -8.87 -2.17 26.58
CA VAL A 143 -8.11 -1.46 27.62
C VAL A 143 -8.87 -1.27 28.91
N ALA A 144 -10.19 -1.46 28.89
CA ALA A 144 -11.03 -1.46 30.08
C ALA A 144 -12.31 -2.26 29.82
N VAL A 145 -12.83 -2.89 30.87
CA VAL A 145 -14.17 -3.46 30.91
C VAL A 145 -14.82 -2.90 32.16
N THR A 146 -15.90 -2.13 32.02
CA THR A 146 -16.58 -1.48 33.14
C THR A 146 -18.07 -1.76 33.12
N ALA A 147 -18.66 -1.81 34.30
CA ALA A 147 -20.10 -1.79 34.45
C ALA A 147 -20.62 -0.35 34.21
N ALA A 148 -21.80 -0.23 33.61
CA ALA A 148 -22.54 1.03 33.58
C ALA A 148 -23.40 1.13 34.85
N HIS A 149 -22.81 1.49 35.97
CA HIS A 149 -23.53 1.84 37.20
C HIS A 149 -22.85 3.00 37.91
#